data_AF-A0A8C6E4G5-F1
#
_entry.id   AF-A0A8C6E4G5-F1
#
_cell.length_a   1.000
_cell.length_b   1.000
_cell.length_c   1.000
_cell.angle_alpha   90.00
_cell.angle_beta   90.00
_cell.angle_gamma   90.00
#
_symmetry.space_group_name_H-M   'P 1'
#
loop_
_entity.id
_entity.type
_entity.pdbx_description
1 polymer ?
#
loop_
_entity_poly.entity_id
_entity_poly.type
_entity_poly.pdbx_seq_one_letter_code
_entity_poly.pdbx_strand_id
1 'polypeptide(L)'
;MGKEIITQVQETQRVPNRINPRQNTPRHILIKLTKIKHKEKILKAAREKQQITHKGIPIRITADLSAETLQAMREWQDILKKMATGSYLSIIT
;
A
#
# COMPACT_ATOMS: atom_id res chain seq x y z
N MET A 1 -14.29 14.83 -19.49
CA MET A 1 -14.54 13.48 -18.94
C MET A 1 -13.97 13.40 -17.53
N GLY A 2 -14.83 13.55 -16.52
CA GLY A 2 -14.64 13.13 -15.12
C GLY A 2 -13.56 13.81 -14.25
N LYS A 3 -13.69 15.10 -13.93
CA LYS A 3 -12.95 15.69 -12.79
C LYS A 3 -13.65 15.34 -11.48
N GLU A 4 -13.47 14.13 -10.95
CA GLU A 4 -13.71 13.92 -9.52
C GLU A 4 -12.44 14.35 -8.77
N ILE A 5 -12.43 15.61 -8.29
CA ILE A 5 -11.40 16.10 -7.37
C ILE A 5 -11.75 15.54 -5.99
N ILE A 6 -11.24 14.35 -5.73
CA ILE A 6 -11.50 13.63 -4.49
C ILE A 6 -10.32 13.83 -3.52
N THR A 7 -10.18 14.99 -2.89
CA THR A 7 -9.09 15.14 -1.91
C THR A 7 -9.47 16.09 -0.77
N GLN A 8 -10.42 15.67 0.06
CA GLN A 8 -10.43 16.12 1.45
C GLN A 8 -9.28 15.41 2.19
N VAL A 9 -8.08 15.97 2.04
CA VAL A 9 -6.90 15.57 2.80
C VAL A 9 -7.00 16.24 4.17
N GLN A 10 -6.94 15.45 5.23
CA GLN A 10 -6.97 15.97 6.59
C GLN A 10 -5.58 16.40 7.04
N GLU A 11 -4.57 15.60 6.75
CA GLU A 11 -3.20 15.85 7.18
C GLU A 11 -2.22 15.20 6.20
N THR A 12 -1.06 15.80 6.03
CA THR A 12 0.05 15.20 5.28
C THR A 12 1.35 15.51 6.00
N GLN A 13 2.10 14.47 6.35
CA GLN A 13 3.35 14.61 7.09
C GLN A 13 4.41 13.62 6.60
N ARG A 14 5.69 13.95 6.82
CA ARG A 14 6.79 13.00 6.60
C ARG A 14 7.09 12.25 7.89
N VAL A 15 7.24 10.93 7.78
CA VAL A 15 7.49 10.05 8.92
C VAL A 15 8.83 9.32 8.72
N PRO A 16 9.74 9.35 9.72
CA PRO A 16 9.68 10.10 10.98
C PRO A 16 9.81 11.62 10.76
N ASN A 17 9.28 12.43 11.68
CA ASN A 17 9.35 13.90 11.57
C ASN A 17 10.82 14.40 11.58
N ARG A 18 11.68 13.76 12.38
CA ARG A 18 13.11 14.07 12.47
C ARG A 18 13.89 13.60 11.24
N ILE A 19 14.83 14.43 10.78
CA ILE A 19 15.75 14.09 9.70
C ILE A 19 16.91 13.26 10.29
N ASN A 20 17.17 12.09 9.69
CA ASN A 20 18.35 11.28 10.00
C ASN A 20 19.41 11.49 8.91
N PRO A 21 20.56 12.11 9.20
CA PRO A 21 21.60 12.36 8.20
C PRO A 21 22.27 11.08 7.69
N ARG A 22 22.12 9.95 8.38
CA ARG A 22 22.66 8.64 7.94
C ARG A 22 21.74 7.91 6.95
N GLN A 23 20.54 8.43 6.70
CA GLN A 23 19.54 7.77 5.86
C GLN A 23 19.58 8.34 4.43
N ASN A 24 20.04 7.53 3.47
CA ASN A 24 20.13 7.91 2.06
C ASN A 24 18.82 7.69 1.28
N THR A 25 17.84 7.00 1.88
CA THR A 25 16.51 6.78 1.28
C THR A 25 15.55 7.93 1.60
N PRO A 26 14.68 8.35 0.66
CA PRO A 26 13.64 9.31 0.94
C PRO A 26 12.69 8.81 2.05
N ARG A 27 12.25 9.70 2.93
CA ARG A 27 11.27 9.39 3.98
C ARG A 27 9.89 9.13 3.38
N HIS A 28 9.14 8.24 4.01
CA HIS A 28 7.74 8.01 3.66
C HIS A 28 6.87 9.22 4.00
N ILE A 29 5.85 9.45 3.19
CA ILE A 29 4.85 10.49 3.39
C ILE A 29 3.57 9.80 3.85
N LEU A 30 3.10 10.15 5.04
CA LEU A 30 1.81 9.71 5.55
C LEU A 30 0.74 10.74 5.19
N ILE A 31 -0.31 10.30 4.51
CA ILE A 31 -1.45 11.12 4.11
C ILE A 31 -2.67 10.58 4.82
N LYS A 32 -3.27 11.40 5.70
CA LYS A 32 -4.56 11.08 6.34
C LYS A 32 -5.68 11.65 5.50
N LEU A 33 -6.59 10.78 5.07
CA LEU A 33 -7.78 11.12 4.30
C LEU A 33 -9.01 11.12 5.21
N THR A 34 -9.91 12.08 5.03
CA THR A 34 -11.13 12.18 5.84
C THR A 34 -12.11 11.03 5.58
N LYS A 35 -12.11 10.49 4.36
CA LYS A 35 -13.06 9.46 3.92
C LYS A 35 -12.34 8.17 3.51
N ILE A 36 -12.70 7.07 4.16
CA ILE A 36 -12.15 5.73 3.88
C ILE A 36 -12.43 5.30 2.43
N LYS A 37 -13.62 5.61 1.89
CA LYS A 37 -13.98 5.33 0.49
C LYS A 37 -12.98 5.91 -0.51
N HIS A 38 -12.36 7.04 -0.20
CA HIS A 38 -11.37 7.67 -1.08
C HIS A 38 -10.00 7.00 -0.94
N LYS A 39 -9.62 6.60 0.27
CA LYS A 39 -8.42 5.78 0.53
C LYS A 39 -8.46 4.48 -0.27
N GLU A 40 -9.58 3.76 -0.23
CA GLU A 40 -9.74 2.49 -0.96
C GLU A 40 -9.70 2.66 -2.48
N LYS A 41 -10.40 3.67 -3.02
CA LYS A 41 -10.34 3.98 -4.46
C LYS A 41 -8.91 4.26 -4.94
N ILE A 42 -8.15 5.05 -4.19
CA ILE A 42 -6.75 5.39 -4.53
C ILE A 42 -5.87 4.14 -4.49
N LEU A 43 -5.99 3.32 -3.44
CA LEU A 43 -5.20 2.09 -3.32
C LEU A 43 -5.56 1.06 -4.40
N LYS A 44 -6.83 0.97 -4.79
CA LYS A 44 -7.28 0.10 -5.88
C LYS A 44 -6.70 0.55 -7.23
N ALA A 45 -6.83 1.83 -7.56
CA ALA A 45 -6.25 2.40 -8.77
C ALA A 45 -4.71 2.25 -8.80
N ALA A 46 -4.05 2.37 -7.65
CA ALA A 46 -2.62 2.15 -7.53
C ALA A 46 -2.20 0.70 -7.85
N ARG A 47 -2.98 -0.29 -7.39
CA ARG A 47 -2.75 -1.71 -7.70
C ARG A 47 -3.01 -2.04 -9.17
N GLU A 48 -4.08 -1.51 -9.74
CA GLU A 48 -4.44 -1.73 -11.15
C GLU A 48 -3.40 -1.15 -12.10
N LYS A 49 -2.88 0.05 -11.79
CA LYS A 49 -1.89 0.71 -12.64
C LYS A 49 -0.49 0.07 -12.57
N GLN A 50 -0.19 -0.68 -11.51
CA GLN A 50 1.10 -1.35 -11.18
C GLN A 50 2.34 -0.45 -11.07
N GLN A 51 2.51 0.52 -11.98
CA GLN A 51 3.58 1.52 -11.98
C GLN A 51 3.00 2.94 -11.91
N ILE A 52 3.31 3.63 -10.82
CA ILE A 52 2.94 5.03 -10.63
C ILE A 52 4.23 5.83 -10.71
N THR A 53 4.23 6.90 -11.49
CA THR A 53 5.38 7.80 -11.62
C THR A 53 5.01 9.20 -11.16
N HIS A 54 5.92 9.86 -10.46
CA HIS A 54 5.84 11.27 -10.11
C HIS A 54 7.12 11.95 -10.59
N LYS A 55 6.98 12.93 -11.50
CA LYS A 55 8.11 13.64 -12.11
C LYS A 55 9.17 12.70 -12.70
N GLY A 56 8.73 11.62 -13.36
CA GLY A 56 9.60 10.61 -13.95
C GLY A 56 10.17 9.57 -12.97
N ILE A 57 9.94 9.72 -11.66
CA ILE A 57 10.43 8.79 -10.64
C ILE A 57 9.31 7.80 -10.27
N PRO A 58 9.56 6.48 -10.27
CA PRO A 58 8.56 5.51 -9.82
C PRO A 58 8.29 5.67 -8.32
N ILE A 59 7.02 5.70 -7.96
CA ILE A 59 6.54 5.79 -6.58
C ILE A 59 5.64 4.61 -6.24
N ARG A 60 5.62 4.23 -4.96
CA ARG A 60 4.75 3.18 -4.43
C ARG A 60 3.76 3.81 -3.45
N ILE A 61 2.49 3.48 -3.60
CA ILE A 61 1.42 3.88 -2.69
C ILE A 61 0.93 2.62 -1.98
N THR A 62 1.03 2.62 -0.66
CA THR A 62 0.65 1.47 0.19
C THR A 62 -0.23 1.96 1.33
N ALA A 63 -1.12 1.09 1.82
CA ALA A 63 -1.86 1.36 3.04
C ALA A 63 -0.92 1.37 4.24
N ASP A 64 -1.10 2.36 5.13
CA ASP A 64 -0.51 2.32 6.47
C ASP A 64 -1.29 1.30 7.32
N LEU A 65 -0.59 0.29 7.81
CA LEU A 65 -1.12 -0.85 8.57
C LEU A 65 -0.28 -1.04 9.83
N SER A 66 -0.91 -1.48 10.92
CA SER A 66 -0.20 -1.77 12.16
C SER A 66 0.78 -2.94 11.97
N ALA A 67 1.80 -2.99 12.83
CA ALA A 67 2.77 -4.09 12.82
C ALA A 67 2.10 -5.46 12.98
N GLU A 68 1.10 -5.56 13.86
CA GLU A 68 0.31 -6.78 14.09
C GLU A 68 -0.45 -7.20 12.83
N THR A 69 -1.09 -6.24 12.14
CA THR A 69 -1.83 -6.54 10.90
C THR A 69 -0.88 -6.98 9.80
N LEU A 70 0.28 -6.33 9.67
CA LEU A 70 1.31 -6.70 8.71
C LEU A 70 1.88 -8.09 8.99
N GLN A 71 2.06 -8.44 10.26
CA GLN A 71 2.53 -9.76 10.69
C GLN A 71 1.52 -10.85 10.35
N ALA A 72 0.25 -10.66 10.74
CA ALA A 72 -0.82 -11.59 10.39
C ALA A 72 -0.94 -11.78 8.87
N MET A 73 -0.83 -10.71 8.08
CA MET A 73 -0.84 -10.81 6.62
C MET A 73 0.31 -11.64 6.06
N ARG A 74 1.53 -11.54 6.63
CA ARG A 74 2.68 -12.36 6.21
C ARG A 74 2.47 -13.83 6.53
N GLU A 75 1.99 -14.14 7.73
CA GLU A 75 1.70 -15.52 8.15
C GLU A 75 0.63 -16.16 7.26
N TRP A 76 -0.44 -15.43 6.95
CA TRP A 76 -1.45 -15.87 5.99
C TRP A 76 -0.88 -16.11 4.59
N GLN A 77 0.01 -15.24 4.11
CA GLN A 77 0.69 -15.42 2.83
C GLN A 77 1.57 -16.67 2.82
N ASP A 78 2.27 -16.96 3.92
CA ASP A 78 3.09 -18.16 4.05
C ASP A 78 2.24 -19.44 4.04
N ILE A 79 1.08 -19.42 4.71
CA ILE A 79 0.11 -20.53 4.67
C ILE A 79 -0.41 -20.72 3.24
N LEU A 80 -0.85 -19.65 2.57
CA LEU A 80 -1.32 -19.70 1.18
C LEU A 80 -0.25 -20.26 0.25
N LYS A 81 1.01 -19.84 0.42
CA LYS A 81 2.14 -20.35 -0.37
C LYS A 81 2.38 -21.84 -0.12
N LYS A 82 2.33 -22.29 1.14
CA LYS A 82 2.42 -23.72 1.48
C LYS A 82 1.30 -24.53 0.83
N MET A 83 0.06 -24.05 0.92
CA MET A 83 -1.10 -24.70 0.28
C MET A 83 -0.99 -24.73 -1.25
N ALA A 84 -0.43 -23.68 -1.87
CA ALA A 84 -0.24 -23.63 -3.32
C ALA A 84 0.91 -24.52 -3.82
N THR A 85 1.91 -24.78 -2.98
CA THR A 85 3.08 -25.61 -3.35
C THR A 85 2.82 -27.10 -3.13
N GLY A 86 1.99 -27.45 -2.14
CA GLY A 86 1.48 -28.81 -1.94
C GLY A 86 0.30 -29.06 -2.88
N SER A 87 0.55 -29.70 -4.02
CA SER A 87 -0.50 -30.11 -4.97
C SER A 87 -1.59 -30.96 -4.29
N TYR A 88 -2.70 -30.33 -3.90
CA TYR A 88 -4.02 -30.94 -3.79
C TYR A 88 -4.92 -30.50 -4.95
N LEU A 89 -4.35 -30.39 -6.16
CA LEU A 89 -5.13 -30.18 -7.39
C LEU A 89 -5.58 -31.51 -8.02
N SER A 90 -5.72 -32.59 -7.24
CA SER A 90 -6.21 -33.89 -7.74
C SER A 90 -7.55 -34.35 -7.15
N ILE A 91 -8.31 -33.49 -6.46
CA ILE A 91 -9.59 -33.90 -5.82
C ILE A 91 -10.82 -33.22 -6.46
N ILE A 92 -10.66 -32.35 -7.47
CA ILE A 92 -11.80 -31.73 -8.18
C ILE A 92 -11.67 -31.86 -9.71
N THR A 93 -11.52 -33.08 -10.20
CA THR A 93 -11.88 -33.44 -11.58
C THR A 93 -12.51 -34.83 -11.58
#